data_AF-A0A424MWL1-F1
#
_entry.id   AF-A0A424MWL1-F1
#
_cell.length_a   1.000
_cell.length_b   1.000
_cell.length_c   1.000
_cell.angle_alpha   90.00
_cell.angle_beta   90.00
_cell.angle_gamma   90.00
#
_symmetry.space_group_name_H-M   'P 1'
#
loop_
_entity.id
_entity.type
_entity.pdbx_description
1 polymer ?
#
loop_
_entity_poly.entity_id
_entity_poly.type
_entity_poly.pdbx_seq_one_letter_code
_entity_poly.pdbx_strand_id
1 'polypeptide(L)' 'MSKPYSFLPPGQGPNYDWANDHTFVKVGASDTAGACTLMEDNLKQNFRLGLHMHKTHAETF' A
#
# COMPACT_ATOMS: atom_id res chain seq x y z
N MET A 1 -16.21 -18.65 10.54
CA MET A 1 -16.89 -18.13 9.35
C MET A 1 -15.96 -17.13 8.68
N SER A 2 -15.55 -17.34 7.43
CA SER A 2 -14.82 -16.31 6.69
C SER A 2 -15.77 -15.15 6.40
N LYS A 3 -15.36 -13.92 6.71
CA LYS A 3 -16.11 -12.74 6.27
C LYS A 3 -16.00 -12.65 4.74
N PRO A 4 -17.10 -12.38 4.00
CA PRO A 4 -17.07 -12.29 2.55
C PRO A 4 -16.24 -11.09 2.03
N TYR A 5 -15.96 -10.12 2.91
CA TYR A 5 -15.05 -9.01 2.66
C TYR A 5 -14.53 -8.44 3.98
N SER A 6 -13.38 -7.76 3.91
CA SER A 6 -12.88 -6.87 4.95
C SER A 6 -13.08 -5.42 4.50
N PHE A 7 -13.41 -4.55 5.45
CA PHE A 7 -13.48 -3.11 5.21
C PHE A 7 -12.44 -2.42 6.09
N LEU A 8 -11.56 -1.64 5.46
CA LEU A 8 -10.56 -0.82 6.13
C LEU A 8 -10.89 0.66 5.86
N PRO A 9 -11.25 1.44 6.89
CA PRO A 9 -11.43 2.88 6.74
C PRO A 9 -10.16 3.59 6.23
N PRO A 10 -10.28 4.86 5.81
CA PRO A 10 -9.12 5.72 5.56
C PRO A 10 -8.15 5.71 6.74
N GLY A 11 -6.84 5.62 6.47
CA GLY A 11 -5.81 5.57 7.51
C GLY A 11 -5.82 4.31 8.40
N GLN A 12 -6.50 3.23 7.98
CA GLN A 12 -6.51 1.95 8.71
C GLN A 12 -5.82 0.83 7.92
N GLY A 13 -5.29 -0.16 8.64
CA GLY A 13 -4.52 -1.28 8.11
C GLY A 13 -3.09 -1.33 8.67
N PRO A 14 -2.31 -2.39 8.37
CA PRO A 14 -0.87 -2.36 8.58
C PRO A 14 -0.29 -1.11 7.90
N ASN A 15 0.49 -0.33 8.63
CA ASN A 15 0.98 0.95 8.12
C ASN A 15 2.49 1.06 8.28
N TYR A 16 3.08 1.85 7.39
CA TYR A 16 4.49 2.20 7.40
C TYR A 16 4.59 3.71 7.38
N ASP A 17 5.08 4.28 8.48
CA ASP A 17 5.38 5.71 8.62
C ASP A 17 6.88 5.90 8.44
N TRP A 18 7.29 6.48 7.31
CA TRP A 18 8.69 6.69 6.98
C TRP A 18 8.92 8.02 6.28
N ALA A 19 9.77 8.86 6.88
CA ALA A 19 10.09 10.20 6.41
C ALA A 19 8.83 11.08 6.21
N ASN A 20 8.50 11.42 4.97
CA ASN A 20 7.36 12.26 4.59
C ASN A 20 6.24 11.46 3.88
N ASP A 21 6.29 10.14 4.02
CA ASP A 21 5.36 9.19 3.45
C ASP A 21 4.74 8.35 4.58
N HIS A 22 3.42 8.17 4.53
CA HIS A 22 2.67 7.32 5.45
C HIS A 22 1.68 6.47 4.67
N THR A 23 2.04 5.20 4.48
CA THR A 23 1.24 4.25 3.71
C THR A 23 0.48 3.28 4.58
N PHE A 24 -0.67 2.83 4.08
CA PHE A 24 -1.55 1.85 4.74
C PHE A 24 -1.87 0.71 3.75
N VAL A 25 -1.50 -0.52 4.09
CA VAL A 25 -1.82 -1.72 3.31
C VAL A 25 -3.33 -1.99 3.41
N LYS A 26 -4.02 -1.95 2.27
CA LYS A 26 -5.45 -2.28 2.17
C LYS A 26 -5.68 -3.73 1.77
N VAL A 27 -4.82 -4.24 0.88
CA VAL A 27 -4.80 -5.64 0.44
C VAL A 27 -3.35 -6.05 0.33
N GLY A 28 -2.92 -7.05 1.11
CA GLY A 28 -1.58 -7.59 1.04
C GLY A 28 -1.44 -8.71 0.00
N ALA A 29 -0.21 -9.01 -0.41
CA ALA A 29 0.06 -10.10 -1.34
C ALA A 29 -0.46 -11.46 -0.84
N SER A 30 -0.45 -11.72 0.47
CA SER A 30 -1.01 -12.95 1.06
C SER A 30 -2.52 -13.06 0.87
N ASP A 31 -3.21 -11.94 0.78
CA ASP A 31 -4.67 -11.90 0.61
C ASP A 31 -5.09 -12.24 -0.83
N THR A 32 -4.15 -12.12 -1.78
CA THR A 32 -4.40 -12.30 -3.22
C THR A 32 -3.55 -13.42 -3.83
N ALA A 33 -2.91 -14.25 -3.01
CA ALA A 33 -1.95 -15.27 -3.45
C ALA A 33 -0.87 -14.71 -4.40
N GLY A 34 -0.42 -13.47 -4.14
CA GLY A 34 0.63 -12.79 -4.90
C GLY A 34 0.17 -12.07 -6.18
N ALA A 35 -1.13 -12.02 -6.46
CA ALA A 35 -1.63 -11.37 -7.68
C ALA A 35 -1.45 -9.84 -7.66
N CYS A 36 -1.72 -9.20 -6.52
CA CYS A 36 -1.53 -7.76 -6.35
C CYS A 36 -1.46 -7.34 -4.87
N THR A 37 -1.03 -6.10 -4.63
CA THR A 37 -1.15 -5.38 -3.36
C THR A 37 -1.84 -4.05 -3.64
N LEU A 38 -2.65 -3.58 -2.69
CA LEU A 38 -3.27 -2.26 -2.73
C LEU A 38 -2.88 -1.48 -1.48
N MET A 39 -2.44 -0.24 -1.67
CA MET A 39 -2.03 0.66 -0.61
C MET A 39 -2.78 1.99 -0.71
N GLU A 40 -3.12 2.57 0.44
CA GLU A 40 -3.45 3.99 0.56
C GLU A 40 -2.16 4.73 0.91
N ASP A 41 -1.83 5.75 0.14
CA ASP A 41 -0.66 6.59 0.36
C ASP A 41 -1.11 8.01 0.75
N ASN A 42 -0.56 8.53 1.84
CA ASN A 42 -0.78 9.88 2.34
C ASN A 42 0.50 10.72 2.25
N LEU A 43 1.08 10.80 1.05
CA LEU A 43 2.25 11.64 0.73
C LEU A 43 2.08 13.08 1.21
N LYS A 44 3.07 13.56 1.98
CA LYS A 44 3.17 14.98 2.34
C LYS A 44 3.75 15.75 1.14
N GLN A 45 3.35 17.01 0.98
CA GLN A 45 3.70 17.88 -0.17
C GLN A 45 5.20 17.91 -0.55
N ASN A 46 6.09 17.70 0.43
CA ASN A 46 7.55 17.74 0.26
C ASN A 46 8.19 16.36 0.07
N PHE A 47 7.41 15.29 -0.07
CA PHE A 47 7.94 13.96 -0.32
C PHE A 47 8.64 13.90 -1.68
N ARG A 48 9.82 13.29 -1.72
CA ARG A 48 10.62 13.07 -2.92
C ARG A 48 11.22 11.67 -2.83
N LEU A 49 10.82 10.80 -3.75
CA LEU A 49 11.45 9.51 -3.93
C LEU A 49 12.46 9.60 -5.08
N GLY A 50 13.68 9.09 -4.84
CA GLY A 50 14.71 9.07 -5.88
C GLY A 50 14.30 8.20 -7.07
N LEU A 51 14.90 8.47 -8.23
CA LEU A 51 14.71 7.63 -9.42
C LEU A 51 15.06 6.17 -9.11
N HIS A 52 14.13 5.26 -9.38
CA HIS A 52 14.30 3.83 -9.19
C HIS A 52 13.49 3.04 -10.22
N MET A 53 13.67 1.72 -10.26
CA MET A 53 13.00 0.84 -11.21
C MET A 53 12.65 -0.49 -10.54
N HIS A 54 11.43 -0.95 -10.74
CA HIS A 54 11.01 -2.30 -10.41
C HIS A 54 11.32 -3.25 -11.58
N LYS A 55 12.13 -4.28 -11.34
CA LYS A 55 12.47 -5.29 -12.38
C LYS A 55 11.37 -6.33 -12.61
N THR A 56 10.52 -6.53 -11.61
CA THR A 56 9.57 -7.64 -11.54
C THR A 56 8.16 -7.22 -11.14
N HIS A 57 7.94 -5.93 -10.92
CA HIS A 57 6.65 -5.38 -10.51
C HIS A 57 6.27 -4.23 -11.44
N ALA A 58 4.98 -4.09 -11.68
CA ALA A 58 4.38 -2.87 -12.24
C ALA A 58 3.71 -2.11 -11.10
N GLU A 59 3.76 -0.79 -11.17
CA GLU A 59 3.15 0.10 -10.19
C GLU A 59 2.15 1.03 -10.89
N THR A 60 1.01 1.24 -10.25
CA THR A 60 -0.05 2.13 -10.71
C THR A 60 -0.34 3.13 -9.59
N PHE A 61 -0.37 4.41 -9.93
CA PHE A 61 -0.66 5.52 -9.03
C PHE A 61 -2.09 6.06 -9.26
#